data_AF-A0A522VX07-F1
#
_entry.id   AF-A0A522VX07-F1
#
_cell.length_a   1.000
_cell.length_b   1.000
_cell.length_c   1.000
_cell.angle_alpha   90.00
_cell.angle_beta   90.00
_cell.angle_gamma   90.00
#
_symmetry.space_group_name_H-M   'P 1'
#
loop_
_entity.id
_entity.type
_entity.pdbx_description
1 polymer ?
#
loop_
_entity_poly.entity_id
_entity_poly.type
_entity_poly.pdbx_seq_one_letter_code
_entity_poly.pdbx_strand_id
1 'polypeptide(L)'
;MASSLSGKLSVAETGALALDDAARDLDHADNAQKFLGALERNRRVWQSIAHIAVARSWTVPTKRTVDYALKTTGQASGPTVGRIGRDDHIHALIDINRQVSKALAEGGDIEHIRTRAHAIWETRGRPLGEDLDHWLIAEMEVTAD
;
A
#
# COMPACT_ATOMS: atom_id res chain seq x y z
N MET A 1 -11.11 2.86 25.66
CA MET A 1 -10.88 2.77 24.20
C MET A 1 -9.92 1.62 23.99
N ALA A 2 -10.41 0.53 23.41
CA ALA A 2 -9.80 -0.79 23.53
C ALA A 2 -8.47 -0.87 22.76
N SER A 3 -7.36 -0.80 23.48
CA SER A 3 -6.11 -1.40 23.06
C SER A 3 -6.34 -2.92 22.97
N SER A 4 -6.72 -3.40 21.80
CA SER A 4 -6.75 -4.84 21.55
C SER A 4 -5.31 -5.35 21.47
N LEU A 5 -4.93 -6.11 22.50
CA LEU A 5 -3.80 -7.03 22.57
C LEU A 5 -3.94 -8.19 21.55
N SER A 6 -4.24 -7.89 20.30
CA SER A 6 -4.25 -8.89 19.24
C SER A 6 -2.85 -8.98 18.65
N GLY A 7 -2.22 -10.14 18.66
CA GLY A 7 -0.90 -10.40 18.04
C GLY A 7 -0.91 -10.32 16.51
N LYS A 8 -1.80 -9.51 15.92
CA LYS A 8 -2.02 -9.31 14.50
C LYS A 8 -2.35 -7.84 14.25
N LEU A 9 -1.84 -7.29 13.16
CA LEU A 9 -2.30 -6.00 12.66
C LEU A 9 -3.75 -6.12 12.18
N SER A 10 -4.52 -5.06 12.35
CA SER A 10 -5.81 -4.95 11.67
C SER A 10 -5.59 -4.84 10.16
N VAL A 11 -6.59 -5.20 9.36
CA VAL A 11 -6.47 -5.11 7.90
C VAL A 11 -6.34 -3.66 7.42
N ALA A 12 -6.86 -2.69 8.18
CA ALA A 12 -6.66 -1.27 7.92
C ALA A 12 -5.21 -0.84 8.14
N GLU A 13 -4.59 -1.23 9.27
CA GLU A 13 -3.18 -0.96 9.56
C GLU A 13 -2.24 -1.63 8.56
N THR A 14 -2.55 -2.86 8.18
CA THR A 14 -1.88 -3.60 7.11
C THR A 14 -1.98 -2.83 5.79
N GLY A 15 -3.18 -2.42 5.36
CA GLY A 15 -3.36 -1.58 4.15
C GLY A 15 -2.64 -0.23 4.24
N ALA A 16 -2.56 0.37 5.42
CA ALA A 16 -1.83 1.60 5.66
C ALA A 16 -0.32 1.43 5.41
N LEU A 17 0.29 0.37 5.97
CA LEU A 17 1.70 0.08 5.74
C LEU A 17 2.01 -0.19 4.26
N ALA A 18 1.16 -0.97 3.59
CA ALA A 18 1.35 -1.29 2.18
C ALA A 18 1.38 -0.04 1.28
N LEU A 19 0.48 0.92 1.52
CA LEU A 19 0.44 2.18 0.78
C LEU A 19 1.64 3.07 1.10
N ASP A 20 2.05 3.14 2.36
CA ASP A 20 3.23 3.90 2.77
C ASP A 20 4.51 3.33 2.17
N ASP A 21 4.68 2.00 2.18
CA ASP A 21 5.80 1.34 1.51
C ASP A 21 5.76 1.53 -0.01
N ALA A 22 4.59 1.43 -0.64
CA ALA A 22 4.46 1.69 -2.08
C ALA A 22 4.82 3.14 -2.44
N ALA A 23 4.49 4.10 -1.57
CA ALA A 23 4.91 5.48 -1.73
C ALA A 23 6.44 5.64 -1.61
N ARG A 24 7.07 4.97 -0.64
CA ARG A 24 8.53 4.99 -0.43
C ARG A 24 9.28 4.37 -1.60
N ASP A 25 8.77 3.28 -2.16
CA ASP A 25 9.39 2.63 -3.32
C ASP A 25 9.34 3.52 -4.56
N LEU A 26 8.22 4.21 -4.80
CA LEU A 26 8.08 5.16 -5.90
C LEU A 26 9.02 6.37 -5.73
N ASP A 27 9.16 6.88 -4.51
CA ASP A 27 9.99 8.05 -4.18
C ASP A 27 11.50 7.74 -4.26
N HIS A 28 11.91 6.54 -3.84
CA HIS A 28 13.32 6.11 -3.82
C HIS A 28 13.78 5.38 -5.09
N ALA A 29 12.91 5.24 -6.10
CA ALA A 29 13.26 4.57 -7.34
C ALA A 29 14.31 5.36 -8.14
N ASP A 30 15.57 4.99 -7.99
CA ASP A 30 16.72 5.65 -8.62
C ASP A 30 16.97 5.26 -10.08
N ASN A 31 16.23 4.28 -10.61
CA ASN A 31 16.38 3.81 -11.98
C ASN A 31 15.07 3.24 -12.54
N ALA A 32 15.01 3.10 -13.87
CA ALA A 32 13.82 2.66 -14.58
C ALA A 32 13.31 1.28 -14.14
N GLN A 33 14.20 0.33 -13.84
CA GLN A 33 13.80 -1.01 -13.43
C GLN A 33 13.14 -0.99 -12.04
N LYS A 34 13.75 -0.30 -11.06
CA LYS A 34 13.16 -0.12 -9.73
C LYS A 34 11.85 0.64 -9.81
N PHE A 35 11.78 1.67 -10.65
CA PHE A 35 10.56 2.46 -10.85
C PHE A 35 9.40 1.64 -11.42
N LEU A 36 9.65 0.84 -12.45
CA LEU A 36 8.63 -0.05 -13.01
C LEU A 36 8.19 -1.12 -12.00
N GLY A 37 9.11 -1.65 -11.20
CA GLY A 37 8.79 -2.56 -10.09
C GLY A 37 7.89 -1.89 -9.03
N ALA A 38 8.23 -0.67 -8.63
CA ALA A 38 7.46 0.13 -7.67
C ALA A 38 6.05 0.44 -8.20
N LEU A 39 5.91 0.77 -9.49
CA LEU A 39 4.60 0.99 -10.12
C LEU A 39 3.72 -0.27 -10.12
N GLU A 40 4.29 -1.41 -10.48
CA GLU A 40 3.56 -2.67 -10.49
C GLU A 40 3.13 -3.08 -9.07
N ARG A 41 4.03 -2.93 -8.10
CA ARG A 41 3.72 -3.16 -6.68
C ARG A 41 2.60 -2.23 -6.20
N ASN A 42 2.71 -0.93 -6.47
CA ASN A 42 1.67 0.03 -6.13
C ASN A 42 0.32 -0.34 -6.74
N ARG A 43 0.29 -0.72 -8.02
CA ARG A 43 -0.93 -1.14 -8.71
C ARG A 43 -1.60 -2.32 -8.01
N ARG A 44 -0.83 -3.34 -7.59
CA ARG A 44 -1.34 -4.50 -6.86
C ARG A 44 -1.93 -4.09 -5.52
N VAL A 45 -1.22 -3.26 -4.74
CA VAL A 45 -1.72 -2.73 -3.46
C VAL A 45 -3.06 -2.02 -3.64
N TRP A 46 -3.21 -1.18 -4.66
CA TRP A 46 -4.47 -0.47 -4.92
C TRP A 46 -5.62 -1.40 -5.33
N GLN A 47 -5.36 -2.43 -6.14
CA GLN A 47 -6.39 -3.42 -6.49
C GLN A 47 -6.88 -4.17 -5.25
N SER A 48 -5.92 -4.62 -4.47
CA SER A 48 -6.10 -5.25 -3.18
C SER A 48 -6.98 -4.40 -2.24
N ILE A 49 -6.56 -3.17 -1.95
CA ILE A 49 -7.28 -2.28 -1.04
C ILE A 49 -8.68 -1.94 -1.58
N ALA A 50 -8.85 -1.80 -2.90
CA ALA A 50 -10.16 -1.53 -3.50
C ALA A 50 -11.16 -2.67 -3.22
N HIS A 51 -10.72 -3.92 -3.36
CA HIS A 51 -11.57 -5.08 -3.05
C HIS A 51 -11.97 -5.11 -1.57
N ILE A 52 -11.02 -4.88 -0.66
CA ILE A 52 -11.28 -4.87 0.78
C ILE A 52 -12.19 -3.72 1.19
N ALA A 53 -11.96 -2.53 0.64
CA ALA A 53 -12.76 -1.35 0.97
C ALA A 53 -14.24 -1.59 0.66
N VAL A 54 -14.55 -2.27 -0.44
CA VAL A 54 -15.91 -2.70 -0.77
C VAL A 54 -16.41 -3.74 0.22
N ALA A 55 -15.65 -4.83 0.44
CA ALA A 55 -16.06 -5.93 1.32
C ALA A 55 -16.30 -5.49 2.77
N ARG A 56 -15.50 -4.55 3.28
CA ARG A 56 -15.59 -4.01 4.64
C ARG A 56 -16.32 -2.68 4.75
N SER A 57 -16.92 -2.20 3.67
CA SER A 57 -17.65 -0.93 3.61
C SER A 57 -16.84 0.26 4.15
N TRP A 58 -15.54 0.29 3.83
CA TRP A 58 -14.67 1.40 4.22
C TRP A 58 -15.06 2.68 3.48
N THR A 59 -14.98 3.80 4.18
CA THR A 59 -15.19 5.13 3.59
C THR A 59 -13.94 5.66 2.88
N VAL A 60 -12.78 5.09 3.21
CA VAL A 60 -11.46 5.40 2.62
C VAL A 60 -10.75 4.09 2.28
N PRO A 61 -10.12 3.97 1.09
CA PRO A 61 -10.07 4.95 0.01
C PRO A 61 -11.42 5.16 -0.68
N THR A 62 -11.59 6.35 -1.26
CA THR A 62 -12.75 6.65 -2.10
C THR A 62 -12.61 6.03 -3.49
N LYS A 63 -13.73 5.82 -4.20
CA LYS A 63 -13.70 5.37 -5.60
C LYS A 63 -12.81 6.25 -6.48
N ARG A 64 -12.87 7.58 -6.30
CA ARG A 64 -12.06 8.54 -7.07
C ARG A 64 -10.55 8.33 -6.86
N THR A 65 -10.12 8.10 -5.63
CA THR A 65 -8.70 7.86 -5.32
C THR A 65 -8.21 6.52 -5.86
N VAL A 66 -9.06 5.49 -5.80
CA VAL A 66 -8.76 4.17 -6.41
C VAL A 66 -8.62 4.31 -7.93
N ASP A 67 -9.59 4.94 -8.59
CA ASP A 67 -9.60 5.11 -10.05
C ASP A 67 -8.37 5.91 -10.52
N TYR A 68 -8.03 6.99 -9.80
CA TYR A 68 -6.84 7.79 -10.11
C TYR A 68 -5.55 6.97 -9.97
N ALA A 69 -5.40 6.25 -8.86
CA ALA A 69 -4.19 5.48 -8.59
C ALA A 69 -3.99 4.40 -9.66
N LEU A 70 -5.01 3.57 -9.90
CA LEU A 70 -4.94 2.48 -10.88
C LEU A 70 -4.66 3.00 -12.30
N LYS A 71 -5.35 4.07 -12.72
CA LYS A 71 -5.12 4.71 -14.02
C LYS A 71 -3.68 5.22 -14.14
N THR A 72 -3.18 5.93 -13.13
CA THR A 72 -1.85 6.54 -13.14
C THR A 72 -0.77 5.47 -13.23
N THR A 73 -0.87 4.39 -12.43
CA THR A 73 0.06 3.25 -12.55
C THR A 73 0.02 2.60 -13.93
N GLY A 74 -1.17 2.39 -14.52
CA GLY A 74 -1.29 1.78 -15.85
C GLY A 74 -0.68 2.64 -16.97
N GLN A 75 -0.83 3.97 -16.88
CA GLN A 75 -0.27 4.90 -17.87
C GLN A 75 1.23 5.12 -17.71
N ALA A 76 1.75 5.07 -16.48
CA ALA A 76 3.17 5.25 -16.19
C ALA A 76 4.03 4.08 -16.68
N SER A 77 3.45 2.86 -16.75
CA SER A 77 4.10 1.66 -17.28
C SER A 77 4.13 1.58 -18.82
N GLY A 78 3.44 2.49 -19.53
CA GLY A 78 3.31 2.47 -20.99
C GLY A 78 4.41 3.26 -21.75
N PRO A 79 4.64 2.93 -23.04
CA PRO A 79 5.61 3.63 -23.88
C PRO A 79 5.14 5.08 -24.14
N THR A 80 5.79 6.00 -23.43
CA THR A 80 6.01 7.42 -23.74
C THR A 80 4.82 8.26 -24.23
N VAL A 81 4.14 8.93 -23.30
CA VAL A 81 3.48 10.23 -23.57
C VAL A 81 3.85 11.18 -22.42
N GLY A 82 4.53 12.28 -22.75
CA GLY A 82 4.82 13.46 -21.91
C GLY A 82 5.55 13.21 -20.59
N ARG A 83 6.89 13.32 -20.56
CA ARG A 83 7.70 13.20 -19.33
C ARG A 83 7.27 14.19 -18.23
N ILE A 84 7.04 15.46 -18.57
CA ILE A 84 6.71 16.51 -17.59
C ILE A 84 5.36 16.25 -16.90
N GLY A 85 4.34 15.81 -17.64
CA GLY A 85 3.04 15.46 -17.04
C GLY A 85 3.08 14.15 -16.26
N ARG A 86 3.95 13.20 -16.64
CA ARG A 86 4.11 11.94 -15.94
C ARG A 86 4.70 12.15 -14.54
N ASP A 87 5.71 13.00 -14.42
CA ASP A 87 6.38 13.23 -13.13
C ASP A 87 5.42 13.86 -12.11
N ASP A 88 4.63 14.87 -12.51
CA ASP A 88 3.59 15.47 -11.66
C ASP A 88 2.53 14.45 -11.23
N HIS A 89 2.10 13.57 -12.14
CA HIS A 89 1.14 12.52 -11.82
C HIS A 89 1.69 11.49 -10.83
N ILE A 90 2.99 11.19 -10.90
CA ILE A 90 3.69 10.30 -9.98
C ILE A 90 3.84 10.94 -8.60
N HIS A 91 4.22 12.21 -8.52
CA HIS A 91 4.25 12.93 -7.25
C HIS A 91 2.87 12.96 -6.59
N ALA A 92 1.82 13.27 -7.36
CA ALA A 92 0.45 13.21 -6.86
C ALA A 92 0.03 11.78 -6.42
N LEU A 93 0.49 10.74 -7.11
CA LEU A 93 0.25 9.35 -6.72
C LEU A 93 0.92 9.02 -5.37
N ILE A 94 2.18 9.43 -5.18
CA ILE A 94 2.91 9.28 -3.92
C ILE A 94 2.16 9.98 -2.78
N ASP A 95 1.68 11.21 -3.01
CA ASP A 95 0.93 11.96 -2.00
C ASP A 95 -0.41 11.29 -1.66
N ILE A 96 -1.13 10.78 -2.66
CA ILE A 96 -2.38 10.04 -2.44
C ILE A 96 -2.13 8.77 -1.64
N ASN A 97 -1.06 8.02 -1.92
CA ASN A 97 -0.69 6.84 -1.14
C ASN A 97 -0.46 7.21 0.33
N ARG A 98 0.33 8.24 0.60
CA ARG A 98 0.61 8.74 1.96
C ARG A 98 -0.66 9.20 2.67
N GLN A 99 -1.54 9.92 1.96
CA GLN A 99 -2.79 10.40 2.52
C GLN A 99 -3.74 9.25 2.90
N VAL A 100 -3.94 8.28 2.01
CA VAL A 100 -4.81 7.13 2.27
C VAL A 100 -4.19 6.23 3.33
N SER A 101 -2.87 6.03 3.32
CA SER A 101 -2.15 5.32 4.39
C SER A 101 -2.46 5.92 5.76
N LYS A 102 -2.26 7.24 5.91
CA LYS A 102 -2.55 7.95 7.17
C LYS A 102 -4.01 7.83 7.60
N ALA A 103 -4.93 7.88 6.65
CA ALA A 103 -6.35 7.74 6.93
C ALA A 103 -6.73 6.32 7.39
N LEU A 104 -6.16 5.29 6.76
CA LEU A 104 -6.35 3.88 7.15
C LEU A 104 -5.70 3.56 8.50
N ALA A 105 -4.60 4.24 8.83
CA ALA A 105 -4.00 4.17 10.15
C ALA A 105 -4.83 4.89 11.24
N GLU A 106 -5.97 5.51 10.87
CA GLU A 106 -6.83 6.30 11.77
C GLU A 106 -6.05 7.41 12.51
N GLY A 107 -5.02 7.97 11.87
CA GLY A 107 -4.12 8.96 12.49
C GLY A 107 -3.05 8.37 13.42
N GLY A 108 -2.95 7.05 13.51
CA GLY A 108 -1.85 6.35 14.16
C GLY A 108 -0.50 6.63 13.50
N ASP A 109 0.56 6.51 14.28
CA ASP A 109 1.93 6.66 13.79
C ASP A 109 2.33 5.44 12.95
N ILE A 110 2.58 5.67 11.66
CA ILE A 110 2.92 4.61 10.69
C ILE A 110 4.21 3.88 11.09
N GLU A 111 5.16 4.56 11.71
CA GLU A 111 6.43 3.95 12.16
C GLU A 111 6.21 3.05 13.38
N HIS A 112 5.28 3.41 14.25
CA HIS A 112 4.87 2.52 15.34
C HIS A 112 4.15 1.28 14.80
N ILE A 113 3.25 1.43 13.82
CA ILE A 113 2.57 0.29 13.18
C ILE A 113 3.61 -0.63 12.52
N ARG A 114 4.60 -0.06 11.83
CA ARG A 114 5.72 -0.79 11.20
C ARG A 114 6.57 -1.53 12.23
N THR A 115 6.93 -0.88 13.33
CA THR A 115 7.70 -1.49 14.43
C THR A 115 6.94 -2.68 15.01
N ARG A 116 5.63 -2.53 15.21
CA ARG A 116 4.78 -3.62 15.70
C ARG A 116 4.67 -4.76 14.68
N ALA A 117 4.57 -4.44 13.39
CA ALA A 117 4.59 -5.41 12.31
C ALA A 117 5.89 -6.25 12.33
N HIS A 118 7.03 -5.57 12.47
CA HIS A 118 8.34 -6.22 12.57
C HIS A 118 8.42 -7.14 13.80
N ALA A 119 7.98 -6.68 14.97
CA ALA A 119 7.96 -7.52 16.17
C ALA A 119 7.06 -8.76 16.00
N ILE A 120 5.92 -8.64 15.32
CA ILE A 120 5.05 -9.77 14.99
C ILE A 120 5.78 -10.75 14.05
N TRP A 121 6.50 -10.26 13.05
CA TRP A 121 7.29 -11.10 12.14
C TRP A 121 8.43 -11.84 12.87
N GLU A 122 9.15 -11.16 13.76
CA GLU A 122 10.22 -11.77 14.56
C GLU A 122 9.69 -12.86 15.51
N THR A 123 8.58 -12.59 16.20
CA THR A 123 7.97 -13.56 17.13
C THR A 123 7.46 -14.83 16.43
N ARG A 124 7.17 -14.75 15.13
CA ARG A 124 6.78 -15.91 14.30
C ARG A 124 7.96 -16.70 13.73
N GLY A 125 9.18 -16.35 14.09
CA GLY A 125 10.37 -17.10 13.68
C GLY A 125 10.92 -16.69 12.31
N ARG A 126 10.66 -15.44 11.88
CA ARG A 126 11.21 -14.85 10.65
C ARG A 126 10.99 -15.73 9.41
N PRO A 127 9.74 -16.09 9.10
CA PRO A 127 9.43 -16.93 7.94
C PRO A 127 10.04 -16.34 6.65
N LEU A 128 10.79 -17.17 5.91
CA LEU A 128 11.46 -16.80 4.66
C LEU A 128 10.43 -16.61 3.54
N GLY A 129 10.51 -15.49 2.81
CA GLY A 129 9.58 -15.14 1.73
C GLY A 129 8.39 -14.28 2.18
N GLU A 130 8.26 -14.01 3.48
CA GLU A 130 7.24 -13.13 4.07
C GLU A 130 7.80 -11.73 4.34
N ASP A 131 8.29 -11.05 3.29
CA ASP A 131 8.31 -9.58 3.35
C ASP A 131 6.87 -9.11 3.59
N LEU A 132 6.69 -8.02 4.34
CA LEU A 132 5.37 -7.52 4.78
C LEU A 132 4.33 -7.49 3.65
N ASP A 133 4.79 -7.25 2.44
CA ASP A 133 4.03 -7.19 1.18
C ASP A 133 3.50 -8.54 0.71
N HIS A 134 4.30 -9.59 0.85
CA HIS A 134 3.90 -10.95 0.51
C HIS A 134 2.88 -11.48 1.52
N TRP A 135 3.02 -11.14 2.80
CA TRP A 135 2.03 -11.47 3.83
C TRP A 135 0.71 -10.73 3.59
N LEU A 136 0.77 -9.48 3.08
CA LEU A 136 -0.39 -8.71 2.69
C LEU A 136 -1.15 -9.36 1.55
N ILE A 137 -0.48 -9.63 0.41
CA ILE A 137 -1.14 -10.20 -0.76
C ILE A 137 -1.71 -11.58 -0.41
N ALA A 138 -0.97 -12.40 0.34
CA ALA A 138 -1.42 -13.72 0.77
C ALA A 138 -2.60 -13.67 1.76
N GLU A 139 -2.54 -12.85 2.82
CA GLU A 139 -3.65 -12.72 3.79
C GLU A 139 -4.89 -12.07 3.16
N MET A 140 -4.69 -11.24 2.13
CA MET A 140 -5.77 -10.64 1.34
C MET A 140 -6.43 -11.61 0.37
N GLU A 141 -5.67 -12.52 -0.24
CA GLU A 141 -6.23 -13.61 -1.06
C GLU A 141 -7.02 -14.59 -0.19
N VAL A 142 -6.53 -14.89 1.02
CA VAL A 142 -7.20 -15.81 1.97
C VAL A 142 -8.46 -15.22 2.60
N THR A 143 -8.58 -13.90 2.72
CA THR A 143 -9.79 -13.24 3.27
C THR A 143 -10.84 -12.87 2.22
N ALA A 144 -10.59 -13.17 0.94
CA ALA A 144 -11.52 -12.96 -0.17
C ALA A 144 -12.39 -14.19 -0.50
N ASP A 145 -12.21 -15.31 0.23
CA ASP A 145 -13.03 -16.53 0.17
C ASP A 145 -13.99 -16.65 1.38
#